data_AF-A0A6M1KQ72-F1
#
_entry.id   AF-A0A6M1KQ72-F1
#
_cell.length_a   1.000
_cell.length_b   1.000
_cell.length_c   1.000
_cell.angle_alpha   90.00
_cell.angle_beta   90.00
_cell.angle_gamma   90.00
#
_symmetry.space_group_name_H-M   'P 1'
#
loop_
_entity.id
_entity.type
_entity.pdbx_description
1 polymer ?
#
loop_
_entity_poly.entity_id
_entity_poly.type
_entity_poly.pdbx_seq_one_letter_code
_entity_poly.pdbx_strand_id
1 'polypeptide(L)'
;MNFEKIEQAYELILENSQLIENDLKTHIYDAIVEQNSFYLGAQGASPQVAKNIETLKALQLTKEEWRQAYQFVLIKAGKTEPLQANHQFTPDAIGFIMLYILETLSSQESLDVLEIGSGTGNLAHTILNHSHQAIHYLGIELDDLLIDLSASIAEIMGSSAQFIQEDAVRPQLLKESDMIISDLPVGFYPNDDIASRYQVASSDEHTYAHHLLMEQALKYLKKDGFAIFLAPVNLLSSPQSHLLKQWLKGYAQVAALITLPEAVFGNPANAKSIIVLCKQSNRFEETFVYPIRDLKSVDNVRDFMENFKNWKRDNVI
;
A
#
# COMPACT_ATOMS: atom_id res chain seq x y z
N MET A 1 11.76 17.64 11.78
CA MET A 1 10.69 16.78 12.32
C MET A 1 10.54 17.10 13.79
N ASN A 2 9.40 17.66 14.18
CA ASN A 2 9.12 18.04 15.56
C ASN A 2 8.14 17.04 16.19
N PHE A 3 8.62 16.18 17.09
CA PHE A 3 7.81 15.17 17.75
C PHE A 3 6.67 15.76 18.59
N GLU A 4 6.88 16.92 19.21
CA GLU A 4 5.85 17.60 20.01
C GLU A 4 4.68 18.05 19.11
N LYS A 5 4.98 18.55 17.91
CA LYS A 5 3.93 18.88 16.93
C LYS A 5 3.15 17.65 16.48
N ILE A 6 3.84 16.53 16.23
CA ILE A 6 3.21 15.27 15.80
C ILE A 6 2.30 14.73 16.90
N GLU A 7 2.76 14.73 18.15
CA GLU A 7 1.99 14.28 19.31
C GLU A 7 0.74 15.13 19.50
N GLN A 8 0.88 16.46 19.51
CA GLN A 8 -0.27 17.38 19.61
C GLN A 8 -1.27 17.17 18.46
N ALA A 9 -0.79 17.01 17.23
CA ALA A 9 -1.64 16.76 16.08
C ALA A 9 -2.40 15.44 16.22
N TYR A 10 -1.71 14.36 16.56
CA TYR A 10 -2.30 13.05 16.81
C TYR A 10 -3.40 13.12 17.88
N GLU A 11 -3.13 13.78 19.02
CA GLU A 11 -4.11 13.92 20.11
C GLU A 11 -5.34 14.70 19.67
N LEU A 12 -5.16 15.83 18.97
CA LEU A 12 -6.27 16.66 18.47
C LEU A 12 -7.13 15.92 17.44
N ILE A 13 -6.51 15.22 16.49
CA ILE A 13 -7.24 14.46 15.46
C ILE A 13 -8.01 13.31 16.13
N LEU A 14 -7.38 12.59 17.06
CA LEU A 14 -8.03 11.49 17.77
C LEU A 14 -9.19 11.98 18.63
N GLU A 15 -9.00 13.06 19.41
CA GLU A 15 -10.07 13.64 20.24
C GLU A 15 -11.24 14.09 19.37
N ASN A 16 -10.97 14.81 18.28
CA ASN A 16 -12.02 15.23 17.35
C ASN A 16 -12.77 14.03 16.77
N SER A 17 -12.04 13.02 16.31
CA SER A 17 -12.65 11.82 15.72
C SER A 17 -13.55 11.11 16.75
N GLN A 18 -13.13 11.00 18.01
CA GLN A 18 -13.95 10.40 19.08
C GLN A 18 -15.18 11.25 19.44
N LEU A 19 -15.06 12.58 19.44
CA LEU A 19 -16.20 13.47 19.66
C LEU A 19 -17.22 13.32 18.52
N ILE A 20 -16.75 13.34 17.27
CA ILE A 20 -17.58 13.21 16.07
C ILE A 20 -18.25 11.82 16.00
N GLU A 21 -17.49 10.75 16.27
CA GLU A 21 -17.99 9.38 16.38
C GLU A 21 -19.18 9.30 17.34
N ASN A 22 -19.03 9.90 18.53
CA ASN A 22 -20.07 9.92 19.55
C ASN A 22 -21.27 10.79 19.18
N ASP A 23 -21.05 11.95 18.57
CA ASP A 23 -22.11 12.89 18.19
C ASP A 23 -22.93 12.35 17.02
N LEU A 24 -22.27 11.78 16.00
CA LEU A 24 -22.91 11.28 14.78
C LEU A 24 -23.33 9.81 14.87
N LYS A 25 -22.89 9.07 15.90
CA LYS A 25 -23.10 7.62 16.04
C LYS A 25 -22.58 6.84 14.82
N THR A 26 -21.39 7.22 14.36
CA THR A 26 -20.70 6.61 13.20
C THR A 26 -19.48 5.80 13.66
N HIS A 27 -18.77 5.14 12.73
CA HIS A 27 -17.54 4.42 13.01
C HIS A 27 -16.35 5.40 13.17
N ILE A 28 -15.30 5.05 13.95
CA ILE A 28 -14.16 5.96 14.15
C ILE A 28 -13.47 6.38 12.85
N TYR A 29 -13.47 5.53 11.83
CA TYR A 29 -12.83 5.83 10.55
C TYR A 29 -13.64 6.82 9.73
N ASP A 30 -14.98 6.70 9.71
CA ASP A 30 -15.85 7.74 9.14
C ASP A 30 -15.68 9.06 9.88
N ALA A 31 -15.54 9.00 11.21
CA ALA A 31 -15.30 10.20 12.02
C ALA A 31 -13.95 10.87 11.74
N ILE A 32 -12.92 10.12 11.33
CA ILE A 32 -11.65 10.68 10.83
C ILE A 32 -11.87 11.42 9.50
N VAL A 33 -12.66 10.85 8.58
CA VAL A 33 -13.02 11.53 7.32
C VAL A 33 -13.77 12.84 7.60
N GLU A 34 -14.76 12.80 8.48
CA GLU A 34 -15.52 13.99 8.90
C GLU A 34 -14.64 15.03 9.60
N GLN A 35 -13.69 14.60 10.44
CA GLN A 35 -12.68 15.49 11.01
C GLN A 35 -11.96 16.24 9.89
N ASN A 36 -11.48 15.53 8.87
CA ASN A 36 -10.75 16.11 7.76
C ASN A 36 -11.63 17.12 7.00
N SER A 37 -12.90 16.79 6.76
CA SER A 37 -13.87 17.70 6.15
C SER A 37 -14.05 18.99 6.97
N PHE A 38 -14.16 18.90 8.31
CA PHE A 38 -14.23 20.08 9.16
C PHE A 38 -12.93 20.89 9.16
N TYR A 39 -11.76 20.24 9.12
CA TYR A 39 -10.49 20.93 8.97
C TYR A 39 -10.45 21.78 7.69
N LEU A 40 -10.99 21.23 6.59
CA LEU A 40 -11.11 21.90 5.29
C LEU A 40 -12.21 22.98 5.22
N GLY A 41 -13.04 23.12 6.27
CA GLY A 41 -14.01 24.21 6.40
C GLY A 41 -15.47 23.80 6.23
N ALA A 42 -15.78 22.50 6.25
CA ALA A 42 -17.16 22.04 6.35
C ALA A 42 -17.87 22.63 7.58
N GLN A 43 -19.16 22.91 7.45
CA GLN A 43 -19.98 23.45 8.52
C GLN A 43 -20.54 22.33 9.40
N GLY A 44 -20.85 22.62 10.66
CA GLY A 44 -21.50 21.66 11.57
C GLY A 44 -20.61 21.06 12.66
N ALA A 45 -19.33 21.43 12.70
CA ALA A 45 -18.45 21.04 13.80
C ALA A 45 -18.98 21.55 15.16
N SER A 46 -18.89 20.70 16.19
CA SER A 46 -19.19 21.12 17.56
C SER A 46 -18.19 22.20 18.03
N PRO A 47 -18.52 23.02 19.04
CA PRO A 47 -17.62 24.09 19.51
C PRO A 47 -16.22 23.59 19.92
N GLN A 48 -16.15 22.38 20.51
CA GLN A 48 -14.88 21.78 20.90
C GLN A 48 -14.07 21.32 19.67
N VAL A 49 -14.71 20.64 18.71
CA VAL A 49 -14.07 20.22 17.45
C VAL A 49 -13.55 21.43 16.67
N ALA A 50 -14.35 22.49 16.56
CA ALA A 50 -13.93 23.73 15.90
C ALA A 50 -12.69 24.36 16.57
N LYS A 51 -12.66 24.41 17.91
CA LYS A 51 -11.50 24.93 18.67
C LYS A 51 -10.24 24.07 18.45
N ASN A 52 -10.39 22.75 18.46
CA ASN A 52 -9.30 21.83 18.21
C ASN A 52 -8.75 21.98 16.78
N ILE A 53 -9.63 22.20 15.79
CA ILE A 53 -9.22 22.47 14.40
C ILE A 53 -8.40 23.75 14.27
N GLU A 54 -8.79 24.83 14.94
CA GLU A 54 -8.00 26.08 14.91
C GLU A 54 -6.60 25.87 15.52
N THR A 55 -6.51 25.08 16.58
CA THR A 55 -5.23 24.69 17.19
C THR A 55 -4.41 23.83 16.23
N LEU A 56 -5.03 22.84 15.59
CA LEU A 56 -4.42 21.94 14.62
C LEU A 56 -3.85 22.70 13.41
N LYS A 57 -4.60 23.68 12.87
CA LYS A 57 -4.14 24.58 11.79
C LYS A 57 -2.93 25.41 12.20
N ALA A 58 -2.92 25.89 13.44
CA ALA A 58 -1.82 26.70 13.96
C ALA A 58 -0.50 25.92 14.10
N LEU A 59 -0.55 24.58 14.16
CA LEU A 59 0.66 23.75 14.21
C LEU A 59 1.50 23.83 12.94
N GLN A 60 0.91 24.17 11.78
CA GLN A 60 1.60 24.27 10.49
C GLN A 60 2.49 23.06 10.22
N LEU A 61 1.87 21.87 10.21
CA LEU A 61 2.56 20.60 10.05
C LEU A 61 3.13 20.46 8.63
N THR A 62 4.33 19.90 8.53
CA THR A 62 4.89 19.44 7.26
C THR A 62 4.18 18.17 6.78
N LYS A 63 4.33 17.80 5.49
CA LYS A 63 3.74 16.56 4.94
C LYS A 63 4.12 15.32 5.74
N GLU A 64 5.36 15.25 6.20
CA GLU A 64 5.85 14.10 6.97
C GLU A 64 5.31 14.08 8.40
N GLU A 65 5.12 15.25 9.01
CA GLU A 65 4.49 15.35 10.33
C GLU A 65 3.01 14.98 10.28
N TRP A 66 2.29 15.37 9.22
CA TRP A 66 0.92 14.90 8.99
C TRP A 66 0.85 13.38 8.80
N ARG A 67 1.72 12.83 7.95
CA ARG A 67 1.76 11.38 7.68
C ARG A 67 1.93 10.57 8.97
N GLN A 68 2.85 10.98 9.84
CA GLN A 68 3.07 10.33 11.13
C GLN A 68 1.91 10.53 12.11
N ALA A 69 1.32 11.73 12.16
CA ALA A 69 0.14 11.97 12.99
C ALA A 69 -1.03 11.04 12.59
N TYR A 70 -1.36 10.96 11.29
CA TYR A 70 -2.39 10.03 10.81
C TYR A 70 -2.03 8.57 11.04
N GLN A 71 -0.77 8.18 10.86
CA GLN A 71 -0.34 6.83 11.20
C GLN A 71 -0.62 6.49 12.67
N PHE A 72 -0.29 7.38 13.62
CA PHE A 72 -0.60 7.16 15.02
C PHE A 72 -2.11 7.10 15.29
N VAL A 73 -2.90 7.94 14.62
CA VAL A 73 -4.37 7.88 14.69
C VAL A 73 -4.88 6.52 14.19
N LEU A 74 -4.45 6.05 13.03
CA LEU A 74 -4.86 4.75 12.46
C LEU A 74 -4.44 3.58 13.34
N ILE A 75 -3.23 3.60 13.92
CA ILE A 75 -2.77 2.60 14.88
C ILE A 75 -3.65 2.60 16.13
N LYS A 76 -4.03 3.78 16.63
CA LYS A 76 -4.87 3.90 17.82
C LYS A 76 -6.29 3.44 17.55
N ALA A 77 -6.89 3.87 16.44
CA ALA A 77 -8.21 3.44 15.97
C ALA A 77 -8.26 1.93 15.80
N GLY A 78 -7.26 1.31 15.15
CA GLY A 78 -7.22 -0.14 14.94
C GLY A 78 -7.11 -0.98 16.21
N LYS A 79 -6.73 -0.39 17.36
CA LYS A 79 -6.74 -1.08 18.66
C LYS A 79 -8.12 -1.12 19.30
N THR A 80 -8.97 -0.13 19.01
CA THR A 80 -10.34 -0.04 19.56
C THR A 80 -11.36 -0.63 18.59
N GLU A 81 -11.16 -0.40 17.30
CA GLU A 81 -12.04 -0.83 16.21
C GLU A 81 -11.20 -1.56 15.14
N PRO A 82 -10.89 -2.85 15.35
CA PRO A 82 -9.96 -3.57 14.48
C PRO A 82 -10.55 -3.80 13.09
N LEU A 83 -9.82 -3.35 12.07
CA LEU A 83 -10.09 -3.68 10.68
C LEU A 83 -9.71 -5.13 10.36
N GLN A 84 -10.39 -5.71 9.38
CA GLN A 84 -10.01 -7.01 8.81
C GLN A 84 -8.59 -6.95 8.24
N ALA A 85 -7.90 -8.10 8.19
CA ALA A 85 -6.49 -8.15 7.79
C ALA A 85 -6.20 -7.50 6.42
N ASN A 86 -7.13 -7.64 5.46
CA ASN A 86 -7.00 -7.03 4.12
C ASN A 86 -7.25 -5.52 4.08
N HIS A 87 -7.77 -4.92 5.16
CA HIS A 87 -8.06 -3.49 5.27
C HIS A 87 -7.07 -2.77 6.20
N GLN A 88 -6.08 -3.48 6.74
CA GLN A 88 -5.03 -2.88 7.56
C GLN A 88 -4.06 -2.11 6.67
N PHE A 89 -3.57 -0.97 7.18
CA PHE A 89 -2.58 -0.17 6.46
C PHE A 89 -1.22 -0.89 6.39
N THR A 90 -0.48 -0.66 5.30
CA THR A 90 0.90 -1.12 5.16
C THR A 90 1.83 -0.34 6.08
N PRO A 91 2.52 -0.96 7.06
CA PRO A 91 3.42 -0.24 7.97
C PRO A 91 4.63 0.36 7.25
N ASP A 92 5.12 1.50 7.75
CA ASP A 92 6.26 2.21 7.13
C ASP A 92 7.51 1.36 6.98
N ALA A 93 7.79 0.48 7.95
CA ALA A 93 8.94 -0.41 7.85
C ALA A 93 8.90 -1.26 6.58
N ILE A 94 7.71 -1.67 6.13
CA ILE A 94 7.53 -2.36 4.84
C ILE A 94 7.54 -1.36 3.69
N GLY A 95 6.84 -0.23 3.84
CA GLY A 95 6.78 0.83 2.83
C GLY A 95 8.16 1.36 2.42
N PHE A 96 9.09 1.54 3.35
CA PHE A 96 10.47 1.95 3.07
C PHE A 96 11.28 0.87 2.34
N ILE A 97 11.05 -0.41 2.62
CA ILE A 97 11.69 -1.50 1.87
C ILE A 97 11.14 -1.53 0.43
N MET A 98 9.83 -1.37 0.26
CA MET A 98 9.22 -1.28 -1.07
C MET A 98 9.71 -0.05 -1.85
N LEU A 99 9.80 1.12 -1.20
CA LEU A 99 10.38 2.33 -1.79
C LEU A 99 11.83 2.10 -2.22
N TYR A 100 12.64 1.50 -1.35
CA TYR A 100 14.03 1.19 -1.69
C TYR A 100 14.14 0.26 -2.92
N ILE A 101 13.29 -0.76 -3.00
CA ILE A 101 13.24 -1.66 -4.17
C ILE A 101 12.82 -0.89 -5.42
N LEU A 102 11.79 -0.05 -5.32
CA LEU A 102 11.29 0.80 -6.40
C LEU A 102 12.39 1.71 -6.95
N GLU A 103 13.04 2.49 -6.09
CA GLU A 103 14.12 3.40 -6.49
C GLU A 103 15.35 2.64 -6.99
N THR A 104 15.66 1.49 -6.40
CA THR A 104 16.79 0.67 -6.85
C THR A 104 16.54 0.11 -8.24
N LEU A 105 15.32 -0.33 -8.57
CA LEU A 105 15.01 -0.91 -9.88
C LEU A 105 14.79 0.16 -10.96
N SER A 106 14.55 1.41 -10.58
CA SER A 106 14.42 2.53 -11.51
C SER A 106 15.72 3.30 -11.68
N SER A 107 15.94 3.86 -12.86
CA SER A 107 16.96 4.89 -13.09
C SER A 107 16.36 6.20 -13.62
N GLN A 108 15.03 6.31 -13.66
CA GLN A 108 14.32 7.46 -14.22
C GLN A 108 14.24 8.59 -13.18
N GLU A 109 14.22 9.86 -13.61
CA GLU A 109 13.99 10.98 -12.70
C GLU A 109 12.50 11.14 -12.33
N SER A 110 11.61 10.65 -13.21
CA SER A 110 10.16 10.64 -13.00
C SER A 110 9.59 9.25 -13.27
N LEU A 111 8.55 8.84 -12.54
CA LEU A 111 7.90 7.54 -12.66
C LEU A 111 6.37 7.67 -12.61
N ASP A 112 5.69 6.99 -13.52
CA ASP A 112 4.27 6.67 -13.38
C ASP A 112 4.14 5.40 -12.51
N VAL A 113 3.52 5.51 -11.33
CA VAL A 113 3.31 4.41 -10.38
C VAL A 113 1.82 4.16 -10.18
N LEU A 114 1.42 2.92 -10.38
CA LEU A 114 0.06 2.45 -10.09
C LEU A 114 0.08 1.56 -8.84
N GLU A 115 -0.75 1.89 -7.86
CA GLU A 115 -1.06 1.02 -6.72
C GLU A 115 -2.43 0.38 -6.90
N ILE A 116 -2.48 -0.94 -6.76
CA ILE A 116 -3.75 -1.69 -6.79
C ILE A 116 -4.10 -2.15 -5.38
N GLY A 117 -5.27 -1.78 -4.88
CA GLY A 117 -5.65 -1.97 -3.48
C GLY A 117 -4.90 -0.99 -2.58
N SER A 118 -5.14 0.32 -2.77
CA SER A 118 -4.40 1.38 -2.07
C SER A 118 -4.73 1.53 -0.58
N GLY A 119 -5.81 0.91 -0.12
CA GLY A 119 -6.23 0.93 1.27
C GLY A 119 -6.32 2.35 1.82
N THR A 120 -5.75 2.57 3.01
CA THR A 120 -5.77 3.88 3.67
C THR A 120 -4.75 4.89 3.10
N GLY A 121 -4.02 4.56 2.02
CA GLY A 121 -3.04 5.44 1.40
C GLY A 121 -1.71 5.60 2.15
N ASN A 122 -1.46 4.87 3.24
CA ASN A 122 -0.20 5.00 3.99
C ASN A 122 1.03 4.62 3.15
N LEU A 123 0.94 3.56 2.33
CA LEU A 123 2.02 3.18 1.41
C LEU A 123 2.29 4.30 0.38
N ALA A 124 1.23 4.84 -0.23
CA ALA A 124 1.30 5.97 -1.15
C ALA A 124 2.04 7.16 -0.54
N HIS A 125 1.67 7.54 0.69
CA HIS A 125 2.29 8.68 1.37
C HIS A 125 3.72 8.42 1.80
N THR A 126 4.05 7.19 2.21
CA THR A 126 5.43 6.79 2.50
C THR A 126 6.31 6.90 1.26
N ILE A 127 5.81 6.48 0.10
CA ILE A 127 6.54 6.60 -1.17
C ILE A 127 6.66 8.06 -1.59
N LEU A 128 5.56 8.81 -1.64
CA LEU A 128 5.55 10.19 -2.13
C LEU A 128 6.33 11.17 -1.26
N ASN A 129 6.36 10.97 0.06
CA ASN A 129 7.09 11.87 0.97
C ASN A 129 8.60 11.62 0.98
N HIS A 130 9.06 10.42 0.62
CA HIS A 130 10.44 9.98 0.81
C HIS A 130 11.18 9.64 -0.49
N SER A 131 10.47 9.50 -1.61
CA SER A 131 11.08 9.28 -2.92
C SER A 131 11.96 10.47 -3.34
N HIS A 132 13.14 10.15 -3.86
CA HIS A 132 14.01 11.10 -4.55
C HIS A 132 13.60 11.34 -6.00
N GLN A 133 12.76 10.47 -6.56
CA GLN A 133 12.20 10.57 -7.90
C GLN A 133 10.86 11.32 -7.87
N ALA A 134 10.53 12.04 -8.93
CA ALA A 134 9.20 12.58 -9.12
C ALA A 134 8.23 11.42 -9.40
N ILE A 135 7.18 11.25 -8.59
CA ILE A 135 6.23 10.13 -8.77
C ILE A 135 4.86 10.68 -9.13
N HIS A 136 4.34 10.26 -10.28
CA HIS A 136 2.95 10.38 -10.67
C HIS A 136 2.21 9.15 -10.16
N TYR A 137 1.44 9.33 -9.09
CA TYR A 137 0.84 8.22 -8.34
C TYR A 137 -0.66 8.12 -8.57
N LEU A 138 -1.11 6.92 -8.92
CA LEU A 138 -2.52 6.54 -8.96
C LEU A 138 -2.75 5.32 -8.07
N GLY A 139 -3.65 5.42 -7.09
CA GLY A 139 -4.13 4.30 -6.29
C GLY A 139 -5.55 3.90 -6.68
N ILE A 140 -5.82 2.60 -6.71
CA ILE A 140 -7.16 2.04 -6.93
C ILE A 140 -7.60 1.34 -5.65
N GLU A 141 -8.79 1.65 -5.16
CA GLU A 141 -9.40 0.97 -4.01
C GLU A 141 -10.86 0.64 -4.30
N LEU A 142 -11.34 -0.51 -3.83
CA LEU A 142 -12.73 -0.91 -3.98
C LEU A 142 -13.58 -0.46 -2.78
N ASP A 143 -13.00 -0.50 -1.58
CA ASP A 143 -13.73 -0.24 -0.34
C ASP A 143 -13.99 1.26 -0.13
N ASP A 144 -15.27 1.61 -0.01
CA ASP A 144 -15.79 2.97 0.15
C ASP A 144 -15.14 3.73 1.33
N LEU A 145 -14.93 3.06 2.46
CA LEU A 145 -14.33 3.69 3.63
C LEU A 145 -12.84 3.95 3.41
N LEU A 146 -12.11 2.98 2.85
CA LEU A 146 -10.67 3.10 2.64
C LEU A 146 -10.33 4.16 1.58
N ILE A 147 -11.11 4.25 0.50
CA ILE A 147 -10.95 5.31 -0.49
C ILE A 147 -11.23 6.70 0.12
N ASP A 148 -12.28 6.85 0.92
CA ASP A 148 -12.60 8.13 1.56
C ASP A 148 -11.54 8.55 2.58
N LEU A 149 -10.99 7.59 3.35
CA LEU A 149 -9.85 7.82 4.23
C LEU A 149 -8.62 8.28 3.45
N SER A 150 -8.21 7.54 2.42
CA SER A 150 -7.00 7.86 1.66
C SER A 150 -7.12 9.19 0.92
N ALA A 151 -8.27 9.48 0.31
CA ALA A 151 -8.53 10.74 -0.37
C ALA A 151 -8.57 11.93 0.61
N SER A 152 -9.26 11.81 1.75
CA SER A 152 -9.36 12.89 2.72
C SER A 152 -8.01 13.18 3.40
N ILE A 153 -7.22 12.16 3.73
CA ILE A 153 -5.86 12.33 4.28
C ILE A 153 -4.94 13.00 3.24
N ALA A 154 -5.02 12.59 1.98
CA ALA A 154 -4.24 13.19 0.91
C ALA A 154 -4.54 14.69 0.74
N GLU A 155 -5.81 15.09 0.84
CA GLU A 155 -6.21 16.49 0.76
C GLU A 155 -5.64 17.32 1.92
N ILE A 156 -5.73 16.81 3.16
CA ILE A 156 -5.15 17.48 4.35
C ILE A 156 -3.64 17.65 4.23
N MET A 157 -2.96 16.61 3.74
CA MET A 157 -1.52 16.60 3.55
C MET A 157 -1.05 17.47 2.36
N GLY A 158 -1.95 17.89 1.48
CA GLY A 158 -1.59 18.44 0.17
C GLY A 158 -0.74 17.46 -0.64
N SER A 159 -1.10 16.17 -0.58
CA SER A 159 -0.45 15.09 -1.33
C SER A 159 -0.79 15.19 -2.82
N SER A 160 0.11 14.70 -3.68
CA SER A 160 -0.13 14.57 -5.12
C SER A 160 -0.71 13.21 -5.50
N ALA A 161 -0.97 12.33 -4.53
CA ALA A 161 -1.62 11.05 -4.78
C ALA A 161 -3.02 11.27 -5.38
N GLN A 162 -3.32 10.53 -6.45
CA GLN A 162 -4.67 10.42 -6.97
C GLN A 162 -5.22 9.05 -6.59
N PHE A 163 -6.48 9.02 -6.17
CA PHE A 163 -7.17 7.78 -5.83
C PHE A 163 -8.46 7.66 -6.65
N ILE A 164 -8.77 6.44 -7.10
CA ILE A 164 -10.04 6.13 -7.77
C ILE A 164 -10.70 4.93 -7.10
N GLN A 165 -12.01 5.01 -6.93
CA GLN A 165 -12.81 3.94 -6.36
C GLN A 165 -13.26 3.00 -7.47
N GLU A 166 -12.61 1.84 -7.61
CA GLU A 166 -12.94 0.86 -8.63
C GLU A 166 -12.57 -0.57 -8.20
N ASP A 167 -13.28 -1.55 -8.75
CA ASP A 167 -12.85 -2.95 -8.66
C ASP A 167 -11.61 -3.16 -9.53
N ALA A 168 -10.44 -3.23 -8.91
CA ALA A 168 -9.17 -3.36 -9.60
C ALA A 168 -9.00 -4.69 -10.34
N VAL A 169 -9.83 -5.71 -10.08
CA VAL A 169 -9.87 -6.93 -10.91
C VAL A 169 -10.50 -6.61 -12.26
N ARG A 170 -11.42 -5.65 -12.37
CA ARG A 170 -12.08 -5.36 -13.65
C ARG A 170 -11.15 -4.63 -14.62
N PRO A 171 -11.33 -4.82 -15.95
CA PRO A 171 -10.68 -4.01 -16.95
C PRO A 171 -11.03 -2.53 -16.82
N GLN A 172 -10.03 -1.71 -16.55
CA GLN A 172 -10.07 -0.26 -16.52
C GLN A 172 -9.34 0.35 -17.71
N LEU A 173 -9.76 1.55 -18.12
CA LEU A 173 -9.09 2.33 -19.17
C LEU A 173 -7.97 3.18 -18.56
N LEU A 174 -6.84 2.52 -18.26
CA LEU A 174 -5.66 3.16 -17.68
C LEU A 174 -4.50 3.17 -18.68
N LYS A 175 -3.65 4.20 -18.58
CA LYS A 175 -2.36 4.21 -19.27
C LYS A 175 -1.42 3.21 -18.60
N GLU A 176 -0.46 2.69 -19.34
CA GLU A 176 0.58 1.85 -18.74
C GLU A 176 1.49 2.67 -17.82
N SER A 177 1.83 2.09 -16.67
CA SER A 177 2.72 2.64 -15.65
C SER A 177 4.13 2.06 -15.77
N ASP A 178 5.14 2.82 -15.31
CA ASP A 178 6.53 2.35 -15.24
C ASP A 178 6.70 1.26 -14.18
N MET A 179 5.99 1.41 -13.06
CA MET A 179 5.98 0.44 -11.98
C MET A 179 4.58 0.23 -11.42
N ILE A 180 4.35 -0.97 -10.90
CA ILE A 180 3.16 -1.29 -10.13
C ILE A 180 3.56 -1.71 -8.74
N ILE A 181 2.79 -1.28 -7.75
CA ILE A 181 2.94 -1.74 -6.37
C ILE A 181 1.58 -2.21 -5.84
N SER A 182 1.59 -3.07 -4.84
CA SER A 182 0.37 -3.39 -4.09
C SER A 182 0.71 -4.16 -2.83
N ASP A 183 0.01 -3.84 -1.74
CA ASP A 183 -0.20 -4.79 -0.66
C ASP A 183 -1.45 -5.63 -0.95
N LEU A 184 -1.25 -6.85 -1.46
CA LEU A 184 -2.33 -7.62 -2.04
C LEU A 184 -3.30 -8.14 -0.97
N PRO A 185 -4.63 -7.98 -1.16
CA PRO A 185 -5.62 -8.62 -0.32
C PRO A 185 -5.61 -10.14 -0.54
N VAL A 186 -5.69 -10.88 0.55
CA VAL A 186 -5.58 -12.35 0.57
C VAL A 186 -6.96 -12.96 0.81
N GLY A 187 -7.41 -13.81 -0.11
CA GLY A 187 -8.72 -14.43 -0.04
C GLY A 187 -9.28 -14.72 -1.43
N PHE A 188 -10.58 -15.01 -1.47
CA PHE A 188 -11.34 -15.30 -2.69
C PHE A 188 -11.93 -14.04 -3.28
N TYR A 189 -11.91 -13.94 -4.61
CA TYR A 189 -12.69 -12.95 -5.33
C TYR A 189 -14.11 -13.47 -5.56
N PRO A 190 -15.16 -12.70 -5.22
CA PRO A 190 -16.52 -13.23 -5.13
C PRO A 190 -17.24 -13.40 -6.48
N ASN A 191 -16.71 -12.85 -7.57
CA ASN A 191 -17.39 -12.85 -8.87
C ASN A 191 -16.71 -13.79 -9.88
N ASP A 192 -17.24 -15.01 -10.01
CA ASP A 192 -16.68 -16.04 -10.88
C ASP A 192 -16.85 -15.73 -12.39
N ASP A 193 -17.88 -14.99 -12.78
CA ASP A 193 -18.09 -14.58 -14.20
C ASP A 193 -17.00 -13.62 -14.69
N ILE A 194 -16.43 -12.84 -13.78
CA ILE A 194 -15.28 -11.98 -14.05
C ILE A 194 -14.00 -12.79 -13.94
N ALA A 195 -13.85 -13.58 -12.87
CA ALA A 195 -12.65 -14.38 -12.64
C ALA A 195 -12.37 -15.35 -13.79
N SER A 196 -13.39 -15.99 -14.35
CA SER A 196 -13.29 -16.94 -15.48
C SER A 196 -12.67 -16.36 -16.76
N ARG A 197 -12.52 -15.03 -16.86
CA ARG A 197 -11.87 -14.34 -17.98
C ARG A 197 -10.34 -14.28 -17.85
N TYR A 198 -9.81 -14.68 -16.70
CA TYR A 198 -8.38 -14.65 -16.37
C TYR A 198 -7.73 -16.00 -16.63
N GLN A 199 -6.43 -15.99 -16.89
CA GLN A 199 -5.66 -17.23 -17.03
C GLN A 199 -5.43 -17.93 -15.70
N VAL A 200 -5.39 -17.17 -14.61
CA VAL A 200 -5.28 -17.71 -13.25
C VAL A 200 -6.61 -18.19 -12.67
N ALA A 201 -7.68 -18.26 -13.48
CA ALA A 201 -9.00 -18.69 -13.03
C ALA A 201 -8.99 -20.15 -12.53
N SER A 202 -9.57 -20.37 -11.35
CA SER A 202 -9.80 -21.71 -10.81
C SER A 202 -11.12 -22.28 -11.35
N SER A 203 -11.12 -23.58 -11.68
CA SER A 203 -12.34 -24.33 -12.05
C SER A 203 -13.04 -24.97 -10.87
N ASP A 204 -12.36 -25.07 -9.73
CA ASP A 204 -12.75 -25.95 -8.62
C ASP A 204 -13.38 -25.17 -7.44
N GLU A 205 -13.02 -23.91 -7.31
CA GLU A 205 -13.48 -22.99 -6.26
C GLU A 205 -13.34 -21.54 -6.75
N HIS A 206 -13.77 -20.56 -5.95
CA HIS A 206 -13.53 -19.15 -6.25
C HIS A 206 -12.04 -18.89 -6.50
N THR A 207 -11.72 -18.02 -7.45
CA THR A 207 -10.32 -17.70 -7.75
C THR A 207 -9.75 -16.78 -6.67
N TYR A 208 -8.50 -16.99 -6.29
CA TYR A 208 -7.81 -16.09 -5.36
C TYR A 208 -7.70 -14.66 -5.90
N ALA A 209 -8.16 -13.69 -5.10
CA ALA A 209 -8.16 -12.27 -5.47
C ALA A 209 -6.75 -11.77 -5.78
N HIS A 210 -5.77 -12.11 -4.95
CA HIS A 210 -4.37 -11.75 -5.18
C HIS A 210 -3.79 -12.32 -6.49
N HIS A 211 -4.24 -13.49 -6.96
CA HIS A 211 -3.83 -13.98 -8.29
C HIS A 211 -4.42 -13.13 -9.41
N LEU A 212 -5.72 -12.82 -9.34
CA LEU A 212 -6.41 -11.98 -10.33
C LEU A 212 -5.81 -10.58 -10.39
N LEU A 213 -5.53 -9.98 -9.23
CA LEU A 213 -4.93 -8.66 -9.13
C LEU A 213 -3.51 -8.64 -9.69
N MET A 214 -2.70 -9.68 -9.47
CA MET A 214 -1.38 -9.81 -10.11
C MET A 214 -1.49 -9.90 -11.64
N GLU A 215 -2.41 -10.73 -12.16
CA GLU A 215 -2.63 -10.83 -13.60
C GLU A 215 -3.12 -9.51 -14.20
N GLN A 216 -4.05 -8.84 -13.52
CA GLN A 216 -4.63 -7.58 -13.96
C GLN A 216 -3.63 -6.43 -13.91
N ALA A 217 -2.86 -6.33 -12.82
CA ALA A 217 -1.75 -5.40 -12.66
C ALA A 217 -0.83 -5.43 -13.89
N LEU A 218 -0.33 -6.61 -14.25
CA LEU A 218 0.65 -6.72 -15.32
C LEU A 218 0.14 -6.29 -16.70
N LYS A 219 -1.19 -6.18 -16.91
CA LYS A 219 -1.73 -5.58 -18.13
C LYS A 219 -1.45 -4.08 -18.22
N TYR A 220 -1.35 -3.39 -17.08
CA TYR A 220 -1.05 -1.96 -16.99
C TYR A 220 0.43 -1.66 -16.76
N LEU A 221 1.29 -2.66 -16.67
CA LEU A 221 2.74 -2.44 -16.53
C LEU A 221 3.38 -2.32 -17.91
N LYS A 222 4.24 -1.33 -18.13
CA LYS A 222 5.03 -1.24 -19.37
C LYS A 222 5.87 -2.52 -19.57
N LYS A 223 6.16 -2.87 -20.82
CA LYS A 223 7.05 -4.00 -21.13
C LYS A 223 8.41 -3.82 -20.42
N ASP A 224 8.96 -4.90 -19.88
CA ASP A 224 10.22 -4.93 -19.10
C ASP A 224 10.17 -4.12 -17.77
N GLY A 225 9.01 -3.55 -17.41
CA GLY A 225 8.77 -2.89 -16.13
C GLY A 225 8.67 -3.87 -14.97
N PHE A 226 8.65 -3.32 -13.75
CA PHE A 226 8.59 -4.09 -12.50
C PHE A 226 7.28 -3.89 -11.74
N ALA A 227 6.75 -4.99 -11.20
CA ALA A 227 5.68 -4.97 -10.21
C ALA A 227 6.21 -5.46 -8.86
N ILE A 228 5.92 -4.73 -7.78
CA ILE A 228 6.40 -5.01 -6.42
C ILE A 228 5.18 -5.29 -5.53
N PHE A 229 5.00 -6.55 -5.17
CA PHE A 229 3.84 -7.01 -4.41
C PHE A 229 4.22 -7.42 -2.99
N LEU A 230 3.48 -6.97 -2.00
CA LEU A 230 3.42 -7.65 -0.72
C LEU A 230 2.35 -8.75 -0.83
N ALA A 231 2.79 -10.01 -0.78
CA ALA A 231 1.96 -11.18 -1.09
C ALA A 231 2.13 -12.28 -0.04
N PRO A 232 1.16 -13.21 0.13
CA PRO A 232 1.26 -14.30 1.08
C PRO A 232 2.57 -15.09 0.95
N VAL A 233 3.18 -15.47 2.08
CA VAL A 233 4.42 -16.28 2.06
C VAL A 233 4.28 -17.61 1.32
N ASN A 234 3.06 -18.15 1.25
CA ASN A 234 2.73 -19.37 0.54
C ASN A 234 2.22 -19.12 -0.89
N LEU A 235 2.41 -17.94 -1.49
CA LEU A 235 1.89 -17.61 -2.83
C LEU A 235 2.23 -18.70 -3.87
N LEU A 236 3.48 -19.15 -3.87
CA LEU A 236 3.98 -20.16 -4.81
C LEU A 236 3.80 -21.61 -4.32
N SER A 237 3.14 -21.83 -3.20
CA SER A 237 2.85 -23.16 -2.62
C SER A 237 1.39 -23.35 -2.19
N SER A 238 0.52 -22.36 -2.45
CA SER A 238 -0.90 -22.39 -2.16
C SER A 238 -1.64 -23.44 -3.02
N PRO A 239 -2.88 -23.83 -2.66
CA PRO A 239 -3.70 -24.74 -3.47
C PRO A 239 -3.81 -24.32 -4.94
N GLN A 240 -4.03 -23.03 -5.21
CA GLN A 240 -4.14 -22.46 -6.56
C GLN A 240 -2.78 -22.05 -7.17
N SER A 241 -1.64 -22.34 -6.53
CA SER A 241 -0.32 -21.89 -7.00
C SER A 241 0.07 -22.45 -8.36
N HIS A 242 -0.51 -23.59 -8.76
CA HIS A 242 -0.29 -24.18 -10.08
C HIS A 242 -0.80 -23.28 -11.21
N LEU A 243 -1.94 -22.61 -11.01
CA LEU A 243 -2.53 -21.64 -11.95
C LEU A 243 -1.61 -20.43 -12.11
N LEU A 244 -1.16 -19.86 -10.99
CA LEU A 244 -0.25 -18.72 -10.97
C LEU A 244 1.09 -19.06 -11.66
N LYS A 245 1.69 -20.21 -11.34
CA LYS A 245 2.95 -20.67 -11.96
C LYS A 245 2.80 -20.89 -13.47
N GLN A 246 1.66 -21.39 -13.91
CA GLN A 246 1.39 -21.58 -15.33
C GLN A 246 1.30 -20.24 -16.06
N TRP A 247 0.59 -19.26 -15.48
CA TRP A 247 0.51 -17.91 -16.01
C TRP A 247 1.89 -17.23 -16.04
N LEU A 248 2.69 -17.31 -14.97
CA LEU A 248 4.01 -16.67 -14.94
C LEU A 248 4.91 -17.05 -16.13
N LYS A 249 4.93 -18.33 -16.53
CA LYS A 249 5.78 -18.85 -17.63
C LYS A 249 5.68 -18.08 -18.96
N GLY A 250 4.55 -17.42 -19.23
CA GLY A 250 4.35 -16.65 -20.47
C GLY A 250 4.35 -15.13 -20.30
N TYR A 251 4.23 -14.63 -19.07
CA TYR A 251 3.87 -13.23 -18.81
C TYR A 251 4.84 -12.49 -17.91
N ALA A 252 5.56 -13.18 -17.02
CA ALA A 252 6.45 -12.53 -16.08
C ALA A 252 7.54 -13.44 -15.53
N GLN A 253 8.69 -12.86 -15.23
CA GLN A 253 9.75 -13.52 -14.47
C GLN A 253 9.75 -13.04 -13.03
N VAL A 254 9.95 -13.95 -12.08
CA VAL A 254 10.18 -13.59 -10.66
C VAL A 254 11.61 -13.04 -10.54
N ALA A 255 11.71 -11.73 -10.36
CA ALA A 255 12.97 -11.02 -10.20
C ALA A 255 13.49 -11.15 -8.76
N ALA A 256 12.61 -11.01 -7.76
CA ALA A 256 13.00 -11.11 -6.36
C ALA A 256 11.90 -11.71 -5.47
N LEU A 257 12.33 -12.37 -4.38
CA LEU A 257 11.51 -12.87 -3.28
C LEU A 257 12.21 -12.51 -1.95
N ILE A 258 11.63 -11.58 -1.21
CA ILE A 258 12.15 -11.11 0.07
C ILE A 258 11.18 -11.52 1.18
N THR A 259 11.60 -12.42 2.06
CA THR A 259 10.77 -12.83 3.21
C THR A 259 10.94 -11.83 4.35
N LEU A 260 9.82 -11.48 4.99
CA LEU A 260 9.78 -10.54 6.10
C LEU A 260 9.56 -11.29 7.44
N PRO A 261 9.92 -10.70 8.59
CA PRO A 261 9.71 -11.32 9.89
C PRO A 261 8.21 -11.44 10.21
N GLU A 262 7.74 -12.62 10.60
CA GLU A 262 6.32 -12.86 10.92
C GLU A 262 5.77 -11.91 12.00
N ALA A 263 6.63 -11.51 12.94
CA ALA A 263 6.28 -10.61 14.04
C ALA A 263 5.76 -9.23 13.57
N VAL A 264 6.00 -8.85 12.32
CA VAL A 264 5.53 -7.59 11.73
C VAL A 264 4.02 -7.63 11.44
N PHE A 265 3.45 -8.82 11.22
CA PHE A 265 2.06 -8.99 10.77
C PHE A 265 1.07 -9.27 11.91
N GLY A 266 1.56 -9.37 13.16
CA GLY A 266 0.77 -9.68 14.35
C GLY A 266 0.25 -11.13 14.43
N ASN A 267 -0.24 -11.68 13.32
CA ASN A 267 -0.68 -13.06 13.16
C ASN A 267 0.14 -13.77 12.06
N PRO A 268 0.77 -14.92 12.33
CA PRO A 268 1.49 -15.71 11.32
C PRO A 268 0.67 -16.06 10.08
N ALA A 269 -0.65 -16.22 10.20
CA ALA A 269 -1.54 -16.47 9.06
C ALA A 269 -1.59 -15.30 8.04
N ASN A 270 -1.22 -14.09 8.47
CA ASN A 270 -1.15 -12.90 7.65
C ASN A 270 0.28 -12.63 7.15
N ALA A 271 1.23 -13.54 7.38
CA ALA A 271 2.61 -13.33 6.99
C ALA A 271 2.72 -13.16 5.46
N LYS A 272 3.36 -12.06 5.06
CA LYS A 272 3.62 -11.73 3.66
C LYS A 272 5.13 -11.63 3.37
N SER A 273 5.47 -11.78 2.11
CA SER A 273 6.78 -11.56 1.51
C SER A 273 6.67 -10.53 0.41
N ILE A 274 7.75 -9.79 0.13
CA ILE A 274 7.81 -8.92 -1.03
C ILE A 274 8.24 -9.76 -2.24
N ILE A 275 7.43 -9.74 -3.29
CA ILE A 275 7.69 -10.42 -4.55
C ILE A 275 7.79 -9.38 -5.65
N VAL A 276 8.89 -9.42 -6.39
CA VAL A 276 9.12 -8.54 -7.54
C VAL A 276 8.96 -9.35 -8.81
N LEU A 277 8.05 -8.94 -9.68
CA LEU A 277 7.87 -9.49 -11.02
C LEU A 277 8.42 -8.52 -12.06
N CYS A 278 9.00 -9.05 -13.15
CA CYS A 278 9.35 -8.30 -14.34
C CYS A 278 8.49 -8.78 -15.52
N LYS A 279 7.78 -7.87 -16.19
CA LYS A 279 6.84 -8.22 -17.28
C LYS A 279 7.58 -8.69 -18.53
N GLN A 280 7.20 -9.88 -19.02
CA GLN A 280 7.60 -10.44 -20.32
C GLN A 280 9.12 -10.48 -20.58
N SER A 281 9.92 -10.77 -19.55
CA SER A 281 11.37 -10.75 -19.66
C SER A 281 12.00 -12.11 -19.34
N ASN A 282 13.10 -12.43 -20.04
CA ASN A 282 14.09 -13.44 -19.63
C ASN A 282 15.36 -12.70 -19.18
N ARG A 283 15.18 -11.59 -18.46
CA ARG A 283 16.21 -10.56 -18.29
C ARG A 283 17.26 -10.94 -17.24
N PHE A 284 16.93 -11.86 -16.33
CA PHE A 284 17.82 -12.22 -15.22
C PHE A 284 18.06 -13.74 -15.22
N GLU A 285 19.28 -14.17 -14.92
CA GLU A 285 19.59 -15.61 -14.84
C GLU A 285 19.13 -16.20 -13.50
N GLU A 286 19.23 -15.42 -12.43
CA GLU A 286 18.91 -15.86 -11.07
C GLU A 286 17.93 -14.92 -10.37
N THR A 287 16.90 -15.50 -9.76
CA THR A 287 15.97 -14.79 -8.86
C THR A 287 16.68 -14.39 -7.58
N PHE A 288 16.58 -13.12 -7.18
CA PHE A 288 17.08 -12.66 -5.89
C PHE A 288 16.22 -13.23 -4.76
N VAL A 289 16.81 -13.95 -3.81
CA VAL A 289 16.11 -14.45 -2.63
C VAL A 289 16.83 -13.96 -1.38
N TYR A 290 16.11 -13.26 -0.50
CA TYR A 290 16.72 -12.68 0.70
C TYR A 290 15.77 -12.70 1.91
N PRO A 291 16.18 -13.26 3.05
CA PRO A 291 15.40 -13.21 4.28
C PRO A 291 15.78 -12.02 5.15
N ILE A 292 14.90 -11.03 5.26
CA ILE A 292 15.05 -9.97 6.26
C ILE A 292 14.58 -10.52 7.60
N ARG A 293 15.49 -10.62 8.58
CA ARG A 293 15.23 -11.28 9.87
C ARG A 293 14.65 -10.34 10.92
N ASP A 294 15.02 -9.07 10.87
CA ASP A 294 14.53 -8.04 11.78
C ASP A 294 14.54 -6.68 11.09
N LEU A 295 13.35 -6.10 10.89
CA LEU A 295 13.19 -4.75 10.31
C LEU A 295 13.66 -3.63 11.24
N LYS A 296 13.85 -3.92 12.54
CA LYS A 296 14.37 -2.95 13.52
C LYS A 296 15.89 -2.92 13.57
N SER A 297 16.55 -3.93 12.99
CA SER A 297 18.00 -4.02 12.96
C SER A 297 18.56 -3.29 11.74
N VAL A 298 19.24 -2.17 11.99
CA VAL A 298 19.90 -1.37 10.94
C VAL A 298 20.88 -2.21 10.13
N ASP A 299 21.63 -3.11 10.76
CA ASP A 299 22.57 -3.99 10.06
C ASP A 299 21.86 -4.97 9.13
N ASN A 300 20.75 -5.60 9.57
CA ASN A 300 19.99 -6.52 8.71
C ASN A 300 19.39 -5.79 7.48
N VAL A 301 18.87 -4.59 7.68
CA VAL A 301 18.32 -3.78 6.59
C VAL A 301 19.43 -3.32 5.65
N ARG A 302 20.57 -2.86 6.17
CA ARG A 302 21.73 -2.46 5.34
C ARG A 302 22.26 -3.64 4.53
N ASP A 303 22.40 -4.81 5.14
CA ASP A 303 22.86 -6.02 4.47
C ASP A 303 21.91 -6.39 3.32
N PHE A 304 20.59 -6.32 3.52
CA PHE A 304 19.61 -6.49 2.44
C PHE A 304 19.85 -5.50 1.30
N MET A 305 19.98 -4.20 1.61
CA MET A 305 20.16 -3.14 0.62
C MET A 305 21.42 -3.38 -0.22
N GLU A 306 22.55 -3.67 0.42
CA GLU A 306 23.82 -3.93 -0.27
C GLU A 306 23.73 -5.17 -1.19
N ASN A 307 23.13 -6.26 -0.71
CA ASN A 307 22.96 -7.47 -1.50
C ASN A 307 22.02 -7.25 -2.70
N PHE A 308 20.92 -6.51 -2.51
CA PHE A 308 19.97 -6.22 -3.59
C PHE A 308 20.60 -5.34 -4.67
N LYS A 309 21.38 -4.32 -4.27
CA LYS A 309 22.12 -3.46 -5.20
C LYS A 309 23.19 -4.23 -5.99
N ASN A 310 23.90 -5.15 -5.34
CA ASN A 310 24.87 -6.01 -6.02
C ASN A 310 24.19 -6.93 -7.03
N TRP A 311 23.09 -7.58 -6.64
CA TRP A 311 22.30 -8.43 -7.54
C TRP A 311 21.79 -7.65 -8.76
N LYS A 312 21.28 -6.42 -8.57
CA LYS A 312 20.86 -5.54 -9.67
C LYS A 312 22.00 -5.31 -10.67
N ARG A 313 23.19 -4.97 -10.16
CA ARG A 313 24.38 -4.70 -10.98
C ARG A 313 24.82 -5.93 -11.76
N ASP A 314 24.83 -7.09 -11.10
CA ASP A 314 25.31 -8.34 -11.68
C ASP A 314 24.36 -8.87 -12.77
N ASN A 315 23.07 -8.49 -12.71
CA ASN A 315 22.05 -8.80 -13.72
C ASN A 315 21.78 -7.66 -14.72
N VAL A 316 22.59 -6.61 -14.71
CA VAL A 316 22.54 -5.45 -15.65
C VAL A 316 21.12 -4.87 -15.80
N ILE A 317 20.46 -4.67 -14.66
CA ILE A 317 19.09 -4.15 -14.55
C ILE A 317 19.08 -2.63 -14.57
#